data_AF-A0A0R2QFL6-F1
#
_entry.id   AF-A0A0R2QFL6-F1
#
_cell.length_a   1.000
_cell.length_b   1.000
_cell.length_c   1.000
_cell.angle_alpha   90.00
_cell.angle_beta   90.00
_cell.angle_gamma   90.00
#
_symmetry.space_group_name_H-M   'P 1'
#
loop_
_entity.id
_entity.type
_entity.pdbx_description
1 polymer ?
#
loop_
_entity_poly.entity_id
_entity_poly.type
_entity_poly.pdbx_seq_one_letter_code
_entity_poly.pdbx_strand_id
1 'polypeptide(L)'
;MAKLFSFPNPVNETSARIVAGGAALMGTLFAVTGSGWILGVLTYGFIARVLTGPTLSPLGRLSTQVITPLLTPLIKSEHRMVPGPPKRFAQGVGATFGIVASALFMSGAVTEARFVIAALVGAAFLESAFALCLGCIMFGWLMKAGVIPEEVCEECNNFSLRSLATTSSQA
;
A
#
# COMPACT_ATOMS: atom_id res chain seq x y z
N MET A 1 -24.12 2.77 1.52
CA MET A 1 -22.99 3.59 2.01
C MET A 1 -21.83 2.77 2.61
N ALA A 2 -22.06 1.58 3.19
CA ALA A 2 -20.99 0.73 3.75
C ALA A 2 -19.93 0.21 2.74
N LYS A 3 -20.27 0.03 1.45
CA LYS A 3 -19.33 -0.45 0.41
C LYS A 3 -18.23 0.54 0.02
N LEU A 4 -18.35 1.83 0.36
CA LEU A 4 -17.34 2.85 0.05
C LEU A 4 -16.16 2.83 1.05
N PHE A 5 -16.35 2.26 2.24
CA PHE A 5 -15.33 2.18 3.30
C PHE A 5 -14.76 0.76 3.48
N SER A 6 -15.12 -0.20 2.62
CA SER A 6 -14.56 -1.55 2.65
C SER A 6 -13.32 -1.63 1.77
N PHE A 7 -12.17 -1.94 2.36
CA PHE A 7 -10.96 -2.24 1.61
C PHE A 7 -11.16 -3.57 0.82
N PRO A 8 -10.79 -3.64 -0.47
CA PRO A 8 -10.97 -4.86 -1.25
C PRO A 8 -10.21 -6.03 -0.63
N ASN A 9 -10.85 -7.19 -0.57
CA ASN A 9 -10.21 -8.45 -0.22
C ASN A 9 -10.81 -9.54 -1.10
N PRO A 10 -10.03 -10.22 -1.97
CA PRO A 10 -8.58 -10.10 -2.17
C PRO A 10 -8.15 -8.90 -3.05
N VAL A 11 -6.85 -8.59 -3.06
CA VAL A 11 -6.24 -7.46 -3.81
C VAL A 11 -5.24 -7.97 -4.85
N ASN A 12 -5.19 -7.31 -6.02
CA ASN A 12 -4.20 -7.58 -7.05
C ASN A 12 -2.81 -7.04 -6.67
N GLU A 13 -1.81 -7.92 -6.61
CA GLU A 13 -0.43 -7.58 -6.28
C GLU A 13 0.19 -6.60 -7.28
N THR A 14 -0.02 -6.79 -8.58
CA THR A 14 0.51 -5.90 -9.63
C THR A 14 -0.01 -4.49 -9.47
N SER A 15 -1.31 -4.33 -9.19
CA SER A 15 -1.88 -3.01 -8.91
C SER A 15 -1.28 -2.38 -7.65
N ALA A 16 -1.01 -3.18 -6.60
CA ALA A 16 -0.34 -2.68 -5.40
C ALA A 16 1.09 -2.20 -5.69
N ARG A 17 1.84 -2.91 -6.53
CA ARG A 17 3.20 -2.53 -6.95
C ARG A 17 3.22 -1.22 -7.73
N ILE A 18 2.28 -1.03 -8.65
CA ILE A 18 2.15 0.23 -9.42
C ILE A 18 1.84 1.39 -8.48
N VAL A 19 0.92 1.21 -7.52
CA VAL A 19 0.62 2.23 -6.51
C VAL A 19 1.86 2.55 -5.66
N ALA A 20 2.62 1.53 -5.25
CA ALA A 20 3.86 1.72 -4.50
C ALA A 20 4.91 2.50 -5.32
N GLY A 21 5.06 2.19 -6.61
CA GLY A 21 5.92 2.94 -7.52
C GLY A 21 5.52 4.43 -7.63
N GLY A 22 4.22 4.71 -7.74
CA GLY A 22 3.71 6.08 -7.73
C GLY A 22 3.98 6.82 -6.40
N ALA A 23 3.84 6.12 -5.27
CA ALA A 23 4.16 6.67 -3.96
C ALA A 23 5.68 6.96 -3.80
N ALA A 24 6.54 6.07 -4.28
CA ALA A 24 7.99 6.25 -4.29
C ALA A 24 8.42 7.45 -5.16
N LEU A 25 7.80 7.62 -6.33
CA LEU A 25 8.01 8.79 -7.20
C LEU A 25 7.60 10.09 -6.52
N MET A 26 6.39 10.16 -5.97
CA MET A 26 5.91 11.36 -5.26
C MET A 26 6.77 11.68 -4.03
N GLY A 27 7.16 10.67 -3.25
CA GLY A 27 8.03 10.87 -2.09
C GLY A 27 9.43 11.38 -2.49
N THR A 28 10.00 10.84 -3.57
CA THR A 28 11.27 11.34 -4.13
C THR A 28 11.14 12.78 -4.61
N LEU A 29 10.06 13.12 -5.31
CA LEU A 29 9.78 14.50 -5.74
C LEU A 29 9.67 15.46 -4.55
N PHE A 30 9.01 15.05 -3.47
CA PHE A 30 8.98 15.84 -2.23
C PHE A 30 10.39 16.00 -1.65
N ALA A 31 11.18 14.93 -1.58
CA ALA A 31 12.53 14.99 -1.01
C ALA A 31 13.44 15.98 -1.76
N VAL A 32 13.32 16.05 -3.10
CA VAL A 32 14.10 16.96 -3.95
C VAL A 32 13.54 18.38 -3.92
N THR A 33 12.23 18.55 -4.11
CA THR A 33 11.62 19.89 -4.27
C THR A 33 11.28 20.57 -2.95
N GLY A 34 11.09 19.81 -1.87
CA GLY A 34 10.55 20.31 -0.59
C GLY A 34 9.12 20.85 -0.68
N SER A 35 8.37 20.55 -1.74
CA SER A 35 7.03 21.10 -1.94
C SER A 35 6.02 20.50 -0.97
N GLY A 36 5.52 21.30 -0.02
CA GLY A 36 4.47 20.89 0.92
C GLY A 36 3.18 20.42 0.25
N TRP A 37 2.90 20.88 -0.98
CA TRP A 37 1.77 20.40 -1.77
C TRP A 37 1.90 18.91 -2.13
N ILE A 38 3.10 18.48 -2.54
CA ILE A 38 3.38 17.08 -2.88
C ILE A 38 3.23 16.21 -1.62
N LEU A 39 3.74 16.69 -0.48
CA LEU A 39 3.61 16.01 0.80
C LEU A 39 2.13 15.85 1.22
N GLY A 40 1.34 16.91 1.04
CA GLY A 40 -0.11 16.88 1.31
C GLY A 40 -0.83 15.85 0.45
N VAL A 41 -0.57 15.84 -0.87
CA VAL A 41 -1.16 14.87 -1.81
C VAL A 41 -0.74 13.43 -1.48
N LEU A 42 0.53 13.21 -1.15
CA LEU A 42 1.06 11.89 -0.77
C LEU A 42 0.37 11.36 0.49
N THR A 43 0.31 12.18 1.54
CA THR A 43 -0.29 11.85 2.83
C THR A 43 -1.78 11.60 2.70
N TYR A 44 -2.50 12.48 2.01
CA TYR A 44 -3.91 12.29 1.68
C TYR A 44 -4.14 10.98 0.92
N GLY A 45 -3.27 10.65 -0.04
CA GLY A 45 -3.34 9.41 -0.79
C GLY A 45 -3.28 8.17 0.10
N PHE A 46 -2.39 8.12 1.09
CA PHE A 46 -2.33 7.01 2.05
C PHE A 46 -3.58 6.96 2.95
N ILE A 47 -4.00 8.08 3.51
CA ILE A 47 -5.20 8.16 4.37
C ILE A 47 -6.45 7.68 3.60
N ALA A 48 -6.64 8.17 2.37
CA ALA A 48 -7.76 7.76 1.52
C ALA A 48 -7.76 6.24 1.27
N ARG A 49 -6.58 5.64 1.02
CA ARG A 49 -6.44 4.19 0.79
C ARG A 49 -6.71 3.35 2.04
N VAL A 50 -6.38 3.85 3.22
CA VAL A 50 -6.71 3.18 4.50
C VAL A 50 -8.21 3.15 4.75
N LEU A 51 -8.88 4.27 4.47
CA LEU A 51 -10.31 4.45 4.75
C LEU A 51 -11.22 3.78 3.71
N THR A 52 -10.83 3.80 2.42
CA THR A 52 -11.74 3.41 1.32
C THR A 52 -11.13 2.46 0.30
N GLY A 53 -9.87 2.05 0.49
CA GLY A 53 -9.12 1.31 -0.52
C GLY A 53 -8.83 2.17 -1.77
N PRO A 54 -8.72 1.56 -2.96
CA PRO A 54 -8.38 2.28 -4.20
C PRO A 54 -9.49 3.19 -4.72
N THR A 55 -10.67 3.20 -4.09
CA THR A 55 -11.89 3.81 -4.64
C THR A 55 -11.95 5.33 -4.56
N LEU A 56 -11.33 5.97 -3.55
CA LEU A 56 -11.28 7.43 -3.42
C LEU A 56 -9.91 8.06 -3.74
N SER A 57 -8.82 7.29 -3.78
CA SER A 57 -7.53 7.86 -4.17
C SER A 57 -7.51 8.07 -5.69
N PRO A 58 -7.33 9.30 -6.21
CA PRO A 58 -7.26 9.54 -7.66
C PRO A 58 -6.15 8.71 -8.32
N LEU A 59 -5.01 8.56 -7.64
CA LEU A 59 -3.94 7.64 -8.05
C LEU A 59 -4.34 6.16 -7.93
N GLY A 60 -5.12 5.79 -6.92
CA GLY A 60 -5.64 4.44 -6.77
C GLY A 60 -6.55 4.05 -7.95
N ARG A 61 -7.52 4.91 -8.28
CA ARG A 61 -8.37 4.73 -9.46
C ARG A 61 -7.57 4.75 -10.76
N LEU A 62 -6.68 5.72 -10.94
CA LEU A 62 -5.86 5.80 -12.15
C LEU A 62 -5.00 4.52 -12.29
N SER A 63 -4.40 4.05 -11.21
CA SER A 63 -3.63 2.82 -11.20
C SER A 63 -4.48 1.59 -11.51
N THR A 64 -5.65 1.42 -10.90
CA THR A 64 -6.46 0.19 -11.05
C THR A 64 -7.35 0.19 -12.29
N GLN A 65 -7.84 1.34 -12.73
CA GLN A 65 -8.83 1.46 -13.82
C GLN A 65 -8.20 1.84 -15.16
N VAL A 66 -7.01 2.44 -15.17
CA VAL A 66 -6.36 2.91 -16.40
C VAL A 66 -5.00 2.24 -16.59
N ILE A 67 -4.09 2.38 -15.63
CA ILE A 67 -2.71 1.91 -15.77
C ILE A 67 -2.64 0.38 -15.76
N THR A 68 -3.28 -0.28 -14.79
CA THR A 68 -3.29 -1.75 -14.71
C THR A 68 -3.83 -2.37 -16.01
N PRO A 69 -5.07 -2.07 -16.50
CA PRO A 69 -5.58 -2.69 -17.72
C PRO A 69 -4.79 -2.34 -18.98
N LEU A 70 -4.13 -1.17 -19.04
CA LEU A 70 -3.29 -0.78 -20.17
C LEU A 70 -1.93 -1.50 -20.16
N LEU A 71 -1.39 -1.80 -18.98
CA LEU A 71 -0.16 -2.58 -18.83
C LEU A 71 -0.41 -4.09 -18.79
N THR A 72 -1.63 -4.57 -18.52
CA THR A 72 -2.00 -6.00 -18.59
C THR A 72 -1.61 -6.68 -19.91
N PRO A 73 -1.76 -6.07 -21.11
CA PRO A 73 -1.28 -6.69 -22.36
C PRO A 73 0.25 -6.66 -22.53
N LEU A 74 0.96 -5.74 -21.85
CA LEU A 74 2.44 -5.62 -21.92
C LEU A 74 3.14 -6.47 -20.85
N ILE A 75 2.51 -6.64 -19.69
CA ILE A 75 2.98 -7.41 -18.56
C ILE A 75 2.26 -8.76 -18.62
N LYS A 76 2.92 -9.76 -19.20
CA LYS A 76 2.49 -11.17 -19.26
C LYS A 76 2.49 -11.86 -17.89
N SER A 77 2.18 -11.15 -16.80
CA SER A 77 2.13 -11.67 -15.44
C SER A 77 0.68 -11.96 -15.05
N GLU A 78 0.42 -13.21 -14.67
CA GLU A 78 -0.81 -13.58 -13.97
C GLU A 78 -1.06 -12.63 -12.79
N HIS A 79 -2.29 -12.14 -12.71
CA HIS A 79 -2.72 -11.27 -11.62
C HIS A 79 -2.80 -12.09 -10.33
N ARG A 80 -1.72 -12.09 -9.55
CA ARG A 80 -1.67 -12.75 -8.25
C ARG A 80 -2.56 -11.99 -7.26
N MET A 81 -3.57 -12.66 -6.76
CA MET A 81 -4.46 -12.16 -5.72
C MET A 81 -3.84 -12.45 -4.34
N VAL A 82 -3.77 -11.43 -3.50
CA VAL A 82 -3.20 -11.48 -2.14
C VAL A 82 -4.21 -10.99 -1.10
N PRO A 83 -4.15 -11.48 0.15
CA PRO A 83 -5.08 -11.06 1.19
C PRO A 83 -5.02 -9.55 1.43
N GLY A 84 -6.18 -8.92 1.50
CA GLY A 84 -6.36 -7.48 1.69
C GLY A 84 -5.96 -6.94 3.08
N PRO A 85 -6.24 -7.63 4.20
CA PRO A 85 -5.94 -7.12 5.54
C PRO A 85 -4.47 -6.67 5.77
N PRO A 86 -3.43 -7.47 5.44
CA PRO A 86 -2.04 -7.03 5.62
C PRO A 86 -1.67 -5.83 4.73
N LYS A 87 -2.26 -5.72 3.54
CA LYS A 87 -2.04 -4.59 2.64
C LYS A 87 -2.70 -3.31 3.16
N ARG A 88 -3.89 -3.41 3.77
CA ARG A 88 -4.54 -2.28 4.44
C ARG A 88 -3.71 -1.78 5.63
N PHE A 89 -3.13 -2.70 6.41
CA PHE A 89 -2.20 -2.34 7.49
C PHE A 89 -0.97 -1.59 6.96
N ALA A 90 -0.35 -2.08 5.88
CA ALA A 90 0.78 -1.40 5.25
C ALA A 90 0.42 0.04 4.80
N GLN A 91 -0.78 0.25 4.24
CA GLN A 91 -1.27 1.60 3.93
C GLN A 91 -1.44 2.48 5.18
N GLY A 92 -1.84 1.89 6.32
CA GLY A 92 -1.94 2.56 7.62
C GLY A 92 -0.59 3.05 8.13
N VAL A 93 0.44 2.21 8.00
CA VAL A 93 1.83 2.59 8.32
C VAL A 93 2.28 3.73 7.41
N GLY A 94 2.02 3.64 6.10
CA GLY A 94 2.32 4.73 5.17
C GLY A 94 1.61 6.05 5.50
N ALA A 95 0.34 5.99 5.93
CA ALA A 95 -0.41 7.16 6.39
C ALA A 95 0.23 7.79 7.63
N THR A 96 0.68 6.96 8.57
CA THR A 96 1.37 7.41 9.79
C THR A 96 2.64 8.18 9.44
N PHE A 97 3.47 7.64 8.54
CA PHE A 97 4.68 8.31 8.05
C PHE A 97 4.36 9.64 7.36
N GLY A 98 3.33 9.67 6.51
CA GLY A 98 2.88 10.91 5.85
C GLY A 98 2.40 11.98 6.83
N ILE A 99 1.62 11.59 7.86
CA ILE A 99 1.13 12.50 8.89
C ILE A 99 2.30 13.05 9.72
N VAL A 100 3.22 12.19 10.16
CA VAL A 100 4.41 12.61 10.93
C VAL A 100 5.27 13.55 10.10
N ALA A 101 5.54 13.24 8.83
CA ALA A 101 6.27 14.12 7.94
C ALA A 101 5.56 15.46 7.72
N SER A 102 4.23 15.45 7.59
CA SER A 102 3.42 16.68 7.44
C SER A 102 3.49 17.55 8.70
N ALA A 103 3.41 16.94 9.88
CA ALA A 103 3.54 17.66 11.15
C ALA A 103 4.93 18.29 11.31
N LEU A 104 5.99 17.54 10.99
CA LEU A 104 7.38 18.05 10.99
C LEU A 104 7.56 19.18 9.97
N PHE A 105 6.97 19.05 8.78
CA PHE A 105 7.03 20.10 7.78
C PHE A 105 6.35 21.39 8.26
N MET A 106 5.19 21.28 8.92
CA MET A 106 4.45 22.42 9.49
C MET A 106 5.16 23.08 10.67
N SER A 107 5.96 22.34 11.44
CA SER A 107 6.78 22.89 12.52
C SER A 107 8.08 23.53 12.03
N GLY A 108 8.35 23.52 10.72
CA GLY A 108 9.58 24.04 10.12
C GLY A 108 10.74 23.04 10.08
N ALA A 109 10.57 21.83 10.61
CA ALA A 109 11.53 20.73 10.60
C ALA A 109 11.54 19.99 9.24
N VAL A 110 11.86 20.72 8.17
CA VAL A 110 11.79 20.23 6.78
C VAL A 110 12.78 19.11 6.52
N THR A 111 13.97 19.18 7.12
CA THR A 111 15.02 18.16 6.96
C THR A 111 14.59 16.82 7.54
N GLU A 112 13.98 16.85 8.72
CA GLU A 112 13.42 15.72 9.43
C GLU A 112 12.26 15.12 8.65
N ALA A 113 11.36 15.97 8.13
CA ALA A 113 10.29 15.53 7.24
C ALA A 113 10.81 14.80 5.99
N ARG A 114 11.93 15.27 5.40
CA ARG A 114 12.58 14.59 4.26
C ARG A 114 13.13 13.22 4.65
N PHE A 115 13.75 13.08 5.83
CA PHE A 115 14.22 11.77 6.29
C PHE A 115 13.08 10.77 6.49
N VAL A 116 11.96 11.21 7.09
CA VAL A 116 10.77 10.37 7.24
C VAL A 116 10.23 9.92 5.89
N ILE A 117 10.12 10.82 4.92
CA ILE A 117 9.66 10.47 3.57
C ILE A 117 10.68 9.60 2.84
N ALA A 118 11.99 9.81 3.02
CA ALA A 118 13.02 8.96 2.41
C ALA A 118 12.90 7.50 2.89
N ALA A 119 12.62 7.28 4.18
CA ALA A 119 12.35 5.94 4.70
C ALA A 119 11.09 5.32 4.07
N LEU A 120 10.01 6.11 3.91
CA LEU A 120 8.80 5.67 3.20
C LEU A 120 9.09 5.30 1.74
N VAL A 121 9.87 6.13 1.03
CA VAL A 121 10.29 5.89 -0.36
C VAL A 121 11.06 4.58 -0.47
N GLY A 122 11.98 4.31 0.46
CA GLY A 122 12.69 3.04 0.51
C GLY A 122 11.72 1.86 0.58
N ALA A 123 10.79 1.86 1.54
CA ALA A 123 9.80 0.80 1.67
C ALA A 123 8.92 0.64 0.42
N ALA A 124 8.45 1.75 -0.15
CA ALA A 124 7.61 1.76 -1.35
C ALA A 124 8.38 1.26 -2.60
N PHE A 125 9.67 1.58 -2.70
CA PHE A 125 10.53 1.08 -3.76
C PHE A 125 10.75 -0.43 -3.67
N LEU A 126 11.01 -0.96 -2.46
CA LEU A 126 11.12 -2.40 -2.24
C LEU A 126 9.85 -3.14 -2.68
N GLU A 127 8.68 -2.59 -2.35
CA GLU A 127 7.40 -3.17 -2.77
C GLU A 127 7.20 -3.08 -4.28
N SER A 128 7.54 -1.95 -4.91
CA SER A 128 7.40 -1.77 -6.35
C SER A 128 8.34 -2.67 -7.17
N ALA A 129 9.64 -2.68 -6.83
CA ALA A 129 10.67 -3.35 -7.60
C ALA A 129 10.76 -4.85 -7.30
N PHE A 130 10.71 -5.24 -6.02
CA PHE A 130 10.97 -6.61 -5.56
C PHE A 130 9.74 -7.34 -5.03
N ALA A 131 8.55 -6.71 -5.05
CA ALA A 131 7.34 -7.24 -4.41
C ALA A 131 7.49 -7.48 -2.89
N LEU A 132 8.43 -6.78 -2.25
CA LEU A 132 8.72 -6.90 -0.82
C LEU A 132 7.98 -5.83 -0.02
N CYS A 133 6.82 -6.18 0.51
CA CYS A 133 6.00 -5.31 1.36
C CYS A 133 6.42 -5.43 2.84
N LEU A 134 7.23 -4.49 3.34
CA LEU A 134 7.68 -4.47 4.74
C LEU A 134 6.51 -4.43 5.74
N GLY A 135 5.45 -3.67 5.44
CA GLY A 135 4.26 -3.62 6.29
C GLY A 135 3.54 -4.97 6.39
N CYS A 136 3.54 -5.75 5.32
CA CYS A 136 2.96 -7.09 5.28
C CYS A 136 3.79 -8.09 6.11
N ILE A 137 5.13 -7.97 6.06
CA ILE A 137 6.04 -8.78 6.91
C ILE A 137 5.81 -8.44 8.38
N MET A 138 5.76 -7.15 8.71
CA MET A 138 5.49 -6.68 10.07
C MET A 138 4.13 -7.18 10.58
N PHE A 139 3.08 -7.14 9.74
CA PHE A 139 1.77 -7.70 10.08
C PHE A 139 1.84 -9.20 10.43
N GLY A 140 2.58 -9.99 9.64
CA GLY A 140 2.81 -11.41 9.92
C GLY A 140 3.54 -11.65 11.24
N TRP A 141 4.51 -10.81 11.57
CA TRP A 141 5.19 -10.83 12.87
C TRP A 141 4.24 -10.47 14.02
N LEU A 142 3.40 -9.45 13.86
CA LEU A 142 2.42 -9.06 14.88
C LEU A 142 1.36 -10.14 15.13
N MET A 143 0.93 -10.87 14.10
CA MET A 143 0.06 -12.04 14.28
C MET A 143 0.78 -13.15 15.07
N LYS A 144 2.03 -13.48 14.71
CA LYS A 144 2.83 -14.47 15.45
C LYS A 144 3.08 -14.09 16.90
N ALA A 145 3.21 -12.79 17.18
CA ALA A 145 3.37 -12.26 18.52
C ALA A 145 2.04 -12.16 19.31
N GLY A 146 0.90 -12.49 18.69
CA GLY A 146 -0.43 -12.45 19.33
C GLY A 146 -1.02 -11.03 19.49
N VAL A 147 -0.40 -10.01 18.87
CA VAL A 147 -0.90 -8.62 18.90
C VAL A 147 -2.11 -8.45 17.99
N ILE A 148 -2.12 -9.14 16.85
CA ILE A 148 -3.21 -9.13 15.88
C ILE A 148 -3.91 -10.50 15.95
N PRO A 149 -5.22 -10.55 16.26
CA PRO A 149 -5.91 -11.83 16.39
C PRO A 149 -6.11 -12.48 15.01
N GLU A 150 -6.14 -13.81 14.99
CA GLU A 150 -6.14 -14.59 13.74
C GLU A 150 -7.40 -14.38 12.89
N GLU A 151 -8.51 -14.00 13.51
CA GLU A 151 -9.77 -13.62 12.85
C GLU A 151 -9.62 -12.45 11.87
N VAL A 152 -8.58 -11.60 12.03
CA VAL A 152 -8.32 -10.46 11.14
C VAL A 152 -7.86 -10.92 9.76
N CYS A 153 -7.20 -12.08 9.67
CA CYS A 153 -6.83 -12.69 8.40
C CYS A 153 -6.66 -14.21 8.52
N GLU A 154 -7.77 -14.95 8.42
CA GLU A 154 -7.73 -16.41 8.49
C GLU A 154 -6.88 -17.04 7.39
N GLU A 155 -6.96 -16.51 6.16
CA GLU A 155 -6.14 -16.97 5.02
C GLU A 155 -4.64 -16.68 5.19
N CYS A 156 -4.27 -15.73 6.06
CA CYS A 156 -2.87 -15.44 6.35
C CYS A 156 -2.25 -16.46 7.32
N ASN A 157 -3.06 -17.15 8.11
CA ASN A 157 -2.59 -18.11 9.12
C ASN A 157 -2.89 -19.57 8.75
N ASN A 158 -3.95 -19.82 7.96
CA ASN A 158 -4.36 -21.17 7.58
C ASN A 158 -3.92 -21.51 6.14
N PHE A 159 -2.84 -22.29 6.04
CA PHE A 159 -2.30 -22.74 4.75
C PHE A 159 -3.27 -23.60 3.92
N SER A 160 -4.23 -24.27 4.55
CA SER A 160 -5.24 -25.08 3.85
C SER A 160 -6.17 -24.21 2.99
N LEU A 161 -6.62 -23.07 3.53
CA LEU A 161 -7.43 -22.08 2.80
C LEU A 161 -6.68 -21.55 1.57
N ARG A 162 -5.39 -21.26 1.72
CA ARG A 162 -4.52 -20.79 0.63
C ARG A 162 -4.31 -21.86 -0.45
N SER A 163 -4.21 -23.13 -0.07
CA SER A 163 -4.08 -24.25 -1.00
C SER A 163 -5.35 -24.39 -1.84
N LEU A 164 -6.53 -24.35 -1.21
CA LEU A 164 -7.83 -24.46 -1.89
C LEU A 164 -8.08 -23.34 -2.91
N ALA A 165 -7.74 -22.10 -2.56
CA ALA A 165 -7.84 -20.94 -3.47
C ALA A 165 -6.90 -21.07 -4.70
N THR A 166 -5.75 -21.73 -4.52
CA THR A 166 -4.80 -21.97 -5.62
C THR A 166 -5.34 -23.04 -6.59
N THR A 167 -6.01 -24.07 -6.06
CA THR A 167 -6.61 -25.16 -6.88
C THR A 167 -7.82 -24.67 -7.68
N SER A 168 -8.64 -23.77 -7.12
CA SER A 168 -9.81 -23.22 -7.82
C SER A 168 -9.47 -22.25 -8.96
N SER A 169 -8.28 -21.65 -8.95
CA SER A 169 -7.83 -20.75 -10.03
C SER A 169 -7.23 -21.50 -11.22
N GLN A 170 -6.99 -22.81 -11.10
CA GLN A 170 -6.43 -23.67 -12.15
C GLN A 170 -7.47 -24.60 -12.80
N ALA A 171 -8.73 -24.53 -12.36
CA ALA A 171 -9.88 -25.26 -12.92
C ALA A 171 -10.77 -24.29 -13.71
#